data_AF-A0A357MKN7-F1
#
_entry.id   AF-A0A357MKN7-F1
#
_cell.length_a   1.000
_cell.length_b   1.000
_cell.length_c   1.000
_cell.angle_alpha   90.00
_cell.angle_beta   90.00
_cell.angle_gamma   90.00
#
_symmetry.space_group_name_H-M   'P 1'
#
loop_
_entity.id
_entity.type
_entity.pdbx_description
1 polymer ?
#
loop_
_entity_poly.entity_id
_entity_poly.type
_entity_poly.pdbx_seq_one_letter_code
_entity_poly.pdbx_strand_id
1 'polypeptide(L)'
;MGHAGRGDDRRAPAPALRLRRGGGKRPRDHAERRGPALGAGAGGAAMSHVLMLQSSGGVLALGIGAGDRVIFDSSGDTALAQARDIDGALRKGLAETGLRLGDLDRIGVDIGPGGLGATRTAAAFANALGFALGVPVIGLPAFALLGFHGARATGRPVLIARRAARPHLFLGRYTDRLERFDYVTEDDAQAAIDAESGPFTLAGNMRFQHGGTLREPLTNAAPLTDMLALMRSPAYLERNDASAVPITEDL
;
A
#
# COMPACT_ATOMS: atom_id res chain seq x y z
N MET A 1 -44.80 -26.12 41.52
CA MET A 1 -44.92 -24.70 41.94
C MET A 1 -43.50 -24.19 42.13
N GLY A 2 -42.91 -23.53 41.14
CA GLY A 2 -42.79 -22.05 41.04
C GLY A 2 -41.68 -21.58 42.01
N HIS A 3 -40.59 -20.90 41.67
CA HIS A 3 -40.30 -19.91 40.63
C HIS A 3 -38.76 -19.81 40.56
N ALA A 4 -38.13 -19.94 39.38
CA ALA A 4 -36.71 -19.59 39.20
C ALA A 4 -36.63 -18.29 38.39
N GLY A 5 -36.24 -17.21 39.06
CA GLY A 5 -36.06 -15.89 38.47
C GLY A 5 -34.87 -15.86 37.52
N ARG A 6 -35.10 -15.40 36.30
CA ARG A 6 -34.07 -15.09 35.29
C ARG A 6 -33.32 -13.81 35.69
N GLY A 7 -32.01 -13.90 35.82
CA GLY A 7 -31.12 -12.73 35.82
C GLY A 7 -30.89 -12.26 34.39
N ASP A 8 -31.34 -11.04 34.10
CA ASP A 8 -31.10 -10.27 32.88
C ASP A 8 -29.67 -9.68 32.95
N ASP A 9 -28.67 -10.39 32.41
CA ASP A 9 -27.28 -9.95 32.40
C ASP A 9 -27.01 -9.10 31.15
N ARG A 10 -27.55 -7.87 31.14
CA ARG A 10 -27.20 -6.86 30.13
C ARG A 10 -25.78 -6.36 30.40
N ARG A 11 -24.82 -6.86 29.64
CA ARG A 11 -23.47 -6.26 29.57
C ARG A 11 -23.59 -4.80 29.12
N ALA A 12 -23.19 -3.88 30.00
CA ALA A 12 -23.02 -2.48 29.68
C ALA A 12 -21.91 -2.30 28.60
N PRO A 13 -22.04 -1.32 27.68
CA PRO A 13 -21.00 -1.04 26.71
C PRO A 13 -19.74 -0.49 27.40
N ALA A 14 -18.57 -0.93 26.93
CA ALA A 14 -17.27 -0.48 27.41
C ALA A 14 -17.09 1.05 27.18
N PRO A 15 -16.42 1.77 28.09
CA PRO A 15 -16.25 3.22 27.96
C PRO A 15 -15.32 3.57 26.80
N ALA A 16 -15.71 4.58 26.03
CA ALA A 16 -14.91 5.14 24.94
C ALA A 16 -13.54 5.63 25.45
N LEU A 17 -12.47 5.10 24.86
CA LEU A 17 -11.08 5.45 25.18
C LEU A 17 -10.81 6.91 24.77
N ARG A 18 -10.77 7.83 25.75
CA ARG A 18 -10.30 9.20 25.53
C ARG A 18 -8.78 9.20 25.37
N LEU A 19 -8.30 9.45 24.15
CA LEU A 19 -6.90 9.75 23.86
C LEU A 19 -6.44 10.96 24.70
N ARG A 20 -5.57 10.72 25.68
CA ARG A 20 -4.84 11.77 26.40
C ARG A 20 -3.90 12.46 25.40
N ARG A 21 -4.06 13.78 25.21
CA ARG A 21 -3.04 14.61 24.55
C ARG A 21 -1.77 14.57 25.39
N GLY A 22 -0.78 13.78 24.96
CA GLY A 22 0.56 13.80 25.52
C GLY A 22 1.27 15.10 25.16
N GLY A 23 1.67 15.86 26.17
CA GLY A 23 2.53 17.03 26.00
C GLY A 23 3.95 16.60 25.62
N GLY A 24 4.29 16.73 24.34
CA GLY A 24 5.65 16.54 23.82
C GLY A 24 6.38 17.88 23.69
N LYS A 25 7.62 17.94 24.19
CA LYS A 25 8.55 19.08 24.07
C LYS A 25 8.76 19.50 22.61
N ARG A 26 8.80 20.82 22.37
CA ARG A 26 9.15 21.43 21.08
C ARG A 26 10.53 20.95 20.59
N PRO A 27 10.69 20.58 19.30
CA PRO A 27 12.01 20.41 18.69
C PRO A 27 12.72 21.76 18.62
N ARG A 28 14.03 21.76 18.86
CA ARG A 28 14.91 22.93 18.78
C ARG A 28 15.13 23.32 17.31
N ASP A 29 15.06 24.61 17.02
CA ASP A 29 15.42 25.20 15.73
C ASP A 29 16.87 24.88 15.37
N HIS A 30 17.06 24.18 14.24
CA HIS A 30 18.33 24.16 13.54
C HIS A 30 18.22 25.08 12.32
N ALA A 31 18.64 26.32 12.53
CA ALA A 31 18.78 27.33 11.51
C ALA A 31 19.80 26.91 10.43
N GLU A 32 19.38 27.10 9.18
CA GLU A 32 20.14 27.66 8.06
C GLU A 32 21.52 27.10 7.72
N ARG A 33 21.55 26.24 6.69
CA ARG A 33 22.62 26.25 5.68
C ARG A 33 21.99 26.37 4.30
N ARG A 34 21.85 27.61 3.82
CA ARG A 34 21.48 27.91 2.43
C ARG A 34 22.72 27.80 1.55
N GLY A 35 22.72 26.85 0.60
CA GLY A 35 23.61 26.87 -0.56
C GLY A 35 23.18 27.95 -1.58
N PRO A 36 24.05 28.34 -2.53
CA PRO A 36 23.83 29.52 -3.36
C PRO A 36 22.65 29.32 -4.33
N ALA A 37 21.81 30.35 -4.42
CA ALA A 37 20.69 30.42 -5.34
C ALA A 37 21.17 30.51 -6.79
N LEU A 38 20.76 29.55 -7.62
CA LEU A 38 20.85 29.64 -9.08
C LEU A 38 19.56 30.27 -9.61
N GLY A 39 19.74 31.15 -10.60
CA GLY A 39 18.76 32.14 -11.04
C GLY A 39 17.42 31.58 -11.52
N ALA A 40 16.39 32.39 -11.30
CA ALA A 40 15.04 32.17 -11.78
C ALA A 40 14.99 32.30 -13.31
N GLY A 41 15.08 31.16 -14.00
CA GLY A 41 14.54 31.00 -15.34
C GLY A 41 13.05 30.66 -15.25
N ALA A 42 12.25 31.21 -16.15
CA ALA A 42 10.81 30.95 -16.26
C ALA A 42 10.53 29.45 -16.37
N GLY A 43 10.19 28.81 -15.25
CA GLY A 43 10.06 27.36 -15.14
C GLY A 43 8.68 26.89 -15.57
N GLY A 44 8.59 26.23 -16.73
CA GLY A 44 7.63 25.15 -16.86
C GLY A 44 7.87 24.19 -15.69
N ALA A 45 6.83 23.86 -14.92
CA ALA A 45 6.97 23.05 -13.72
C ALA A 45 7.83 21.83 -14.05
N ALA A 46 8.97 21.68 -13.37
CA ALA A 46 9.88 20.56 -13.59
C ALA A 46 9.08 19.26 -13.41
N MET A 47 9.23 18.33 -14.35
CA MET A 47 8.54 17.04 -14.32
C MET A 47 8.94 16.31 -13.05
N SER A 48 7.96 15.95 -12.22
CA SER A 48 8.23 15.26 -10.97
C SER A 48 8.54 13.78 -11.20
N HIS A 49 9.60 13.28 -10.56
CA HIS A 49 10.01 11.88 -10.60
C HIS A 49 9.71 11.16 -9.29
N VAL A 50 9.13 9.96 -9.41
CA VAL A 50 8.76 9.14 -8.26
C VAL A 50 9.38 7.76 -8.35
N LEU A 51 10.05 7.35 -7.29
CA LEU A 51 10.45 5.95 -7.10
C LEU A 51 9.28 5.16 -6.51
N MET A 52 9.00 3.99 -7.06
CA MET A 52 7.92 3.11 -6.60
C MET A 52 8.47 1.73 -6.26
N LEU A 53 8.08 1.21 -5.08
CA LEU A 53 8.48 -0.10 -4.59
C LEU A 53 7.22 -0.91 -4.22
N GLN A 54 7.02 -2.05 -4.87
CA GLN A 54 5.96 -3.00 -4.52
C GLN A 54 6.56 -4.37 -4.25
N SER A 55 6.24 -4.97 -3.10
CA SER A 55 6.91 -6.22 -2.66
C SER A 55 6.03 -7.18 -1.87
N SER A 56 4.87 -6.71 -1.37
CA SER A 56 3.99 -7.53 -0.53
C SER A 56 3.39 -8.72 -1.27
N GLY A 57 3.33 -8.67 -2.60
CA GLY A 57 2.84 -9.73 -3.48
C GLY A 57 3.80 -10.93 -3.66
N GLY A 58 5.00 -10.87 -3.06
CA GLY A 58 5.99 -11.96 -3.07
C GLY A 58 7.11 -11.79 -4.11
N VAL A 59 6.94 -10.88 -5.07
CA VAL A 59 7.95 -10.47 -6.05
C VAL A 59 8.18 -8.97 -5.88
N LEU A 60 9.45 -8.54 -5.94
CA LEU A 60 9.81 -7.13 -5.94
C LEU A 60 9.54 -6.54 -7.33
N ALA A 61 8.75 -5.48 -7.37
CA ALA A 61 8.65 -4.58 -8.51
C ALA A 61 9.17 -3.19 -8.08
N LEU A 62 10.12 -2.67 -8.83
CA LEU A 62 10.67 -1.32 -8.70
C LEU A 62 10.36 -0.56 -9.98
N GLY A 63 9.87 0.67 -9.85
CA GLY A 63 9.68 1.53 -11.00
C GLY A 63 10.02 2.97 -10.73
N ILE A 64 10.23 3.70 -11.81
CA ILE A 64 10.41 5.15 -11.79
C ILE A 64 9.31 5.76 -12.64
N GLY A 65 8.56 6.69 -12.08
CA GLY A 65 7.56 7.49 -12.80
C GLY A 65 8.09 8.89 -13.12
N ALA A 66 7.64 9.47 -14.23
CA ALA A 66 7.80 10.87 -14.58
C ALA A 66 6.43 11.44 -14.96
N GLY A 67 5.91 12.37 -14.15
CA GLY A 67 4.54 12.87 -14.32
C GLY A 67 3.52 11.75 -14.18
N ASP A 68 2.83 11.40 -15.27
CA ASP A 68 1.80 10.35 -15.33
C ASP A 68 2.27 9.04 -15.98
N ARG A 69 3.55 8.93 -16.34
CA ARG A 69 4.11 7.78 -17.04
C ARG A 69 5.10 7.03 -16.18
N VAL A 70 5.06 5.70 -16.25
CA VAL A 70 6.16 4.85 -15.77
C VAL A 70 7.24 4.84 -16.84
N ILE A 71 8.44 5.28 -16.48
CA ILE A 71 9.61 5.37 -17.38
C ILE A 71 10.64 4.25 -17.13
N PHE A 72 10.49 3.52 -16.02
CA PHE A 72 11.21 2.28 -15.74
C PHE A 72 10.30 1.33 -14.95
N ASP A 73 10.28 0.05 -15.32
CA ASP A 73 9.53 -1.01 -14.64
C ASP A 73 10.35 -2.30 -14.60
N SER A 74 10.81 -2.68 -13.41
CA SER A 74 11.64 -3.88 -13.23
C SER A 74 10.90 -5.19 -13.45
N SER A 75 9.56 -5.19 -13.45
CA SER A 75 8.77 -6.41 -13.62
C SER A 75 8.78 -6.93 -15.06
N GLY A 76 9.02 -6.05 -16.03
CA GLY A 76 9.22 -6.40 -17.44
C GLY A 76 10.64 -6.88 -17.76
N ASP A 77 11.58 -6.72 -16.83
CA ASP A 77 12.98 -7.07 -17.03
C ASP A 77 13.26 -8.48 -16.48
N THR A 78 13.55 -9.43 -17.36
CA THR A 78 13.74 -10.84 -16.97
C THR A 78 14.91 -11.07 -16.03
N ALA A 79 15.94 -10.20 -16.04
CA ALA A 79 17.07 -10.30 -15.13
C ALA A 79 16.73 -9.78 -13.72
N LEU A 80 15.73 -8.89 -13.61
CA LEU A 80 15.26 -8.34 -12.34
C LEU A 80 13.95 -8.95 -11.83
N ALA A 81 13.19 -9.64 -12.67
CA ALA A 81 11.84 -10.13 -12.38
C ALA A 81 11.74 -11.07 -11.17
N GLN A 82 12.86 -11.56 -10.63
CA GLN A 82 12.94 -12.35 -9.39
C GLN A 82 14.04 -11.85 -8.43
N ALA A 83 14.71 -10.74 -8.76
CA ALA A 83 15.74 -10.17 -7.93
C ALA A 83 15.12 -9.60 -6.66
N ARG A 84 15.76 -9.85 -5.52
CA ARG A 84 15.40 -9.22 -4.23
C ARG A 84 16.30 -8.04 -3.89
N ASP A 85 17.23 -7.71 -4.79
CA ASP A 85 18.18 -6.63 -4.65
C ASP A 85 17.55 -5.30 -5.07
N ILE A 86 17.06 -4.56 -4.09
CA ILE A 86 16.44 -3.24 -4.30
C ILE A 86 17.47 -2.23 -4.79
N ASP A 87 18.70 -2.27 -4.26
CA ASP A 87 19.76 -1.32 -4.64
C ASP A 87 20.20 -1.56 -6.10
N GLY A 88 20.40 -2.82 -6.49
CA GLY A 88 20.71 -3.18 -7.87
C GLY A 88 19.63 -2.77 -8.86
N ALA A 89 18.35 -3.03 -8.54
CA ALA A 89 17.22 -2.60 -9.37
C ALA A 89 17.12 -1.07 -9.47
N LEU A 90 17.36 -0.34 -8.38
CA LEU A 90 17.36 1.13 -8.37
C LEU A 90 18.50 1.68 -9.24
N ARG A 91 19.72 1.16 -9.09
CA ARG A 91 20.87 1.60 -9.90
C ARG A 91 20.64 1.38 -11.39
N LYS A 92 20.07 0.22 -11.75
CA LYS A 92 19.72 -0.08 -13.14
C LYS A 92 18.65 0.90 -13.66
N GLY A 93 17.57 1.12 -12.90
CA GLY A 93 16.53 2.07 -13.28
C GLY A 93 17.04 3.50 -13.46
N LEU A 94 17.90 3.97 -12.56
CA LEU A 94 18.53 5.29 -12.67
C LEU A 94 19.43 5.38 -13.90
N ALA A 95 20.23 4.34 -14.18
CA ALA A 95 21.10 4.30 -15.35
C ALA A 95 20.31 4.33 -16.67
N GLU A 96 19.23 3.56 -16.78
CA GLU A 96 18.40 3.49 -17.99
C GLU A 96 17.56 4.76 -18.22
N THR A 97 17.16 5.44 -17.15
CA THR A 97 16.40 6.70 -17.23
C THR A 97 17.28 7.93 -17.34
N GLY A 98 18.59 7.80 -17.13
CA GLY A 98 19.53 8.92 -17.08
C GLY A 98 19.40 9.81 -15.83
N LEU A 99 18.63 9.36 -14.83
CA LEU A 99 18.39 10.09 -13.60
C LEU A 99 19.48 9.82 -12.56
N ARG A 100 19.62 10.76 -11.63
CA ARG A 100 20.43 10.65 -10.42
C ARG A 100 19.50 10.51 -9.23
N LEU A 101 20.01 10.01 -8.10
CA LEU A 101 19.23 9.90 -6.86
C LEU A 101 18.61 11.24 -6.44
N GLY A 102 19.31 12.35 -6.65
CA GLY A 102 18.83 13.69 -6.32
C GLY A 102 17.74 14.25 -7.25
N ASP A 103 17.42 13.55 -8.34
CA ASP A 103 16.35 13.93 -9.26
C ASP A 103 14.99 13.32 -8.85
N LEU A 104 14.98 12.43 -7.83
CA LEU A 104 13.77 11.85 -7.27
C LEU A 104 13.10 12.84 -6.31
N ASP A 105 11.80 13.08 -6.46
CA ASP A 105 11.06 14.03 -5.64
C ASP A 105 10.18 13.36 -4.57
N ARG A 106 9.82 12.09 -4.78
CA ARG A 106 9.09 11.28 -3.77
C ARG A 106 9.35 9.80 -3.94
N ILE A 107 9.03 9.06 -2.90
CA ILE A 107 9.08 7.59 -2.89
C ILE A 107 7.68 7.06 -2.52
N GLY A 108 7.15 6.13 -3.31
CA GLY A 108 5.98 5.34 -2.98
C GLY A 108 6.40 3.93 -2.62
N VAL A 109 5.86 3.40 -1.52
CA VAL A 109 6.16 2.04 -1.08
C VAL A 109 4.90 1.32 -0.64
N ASP A 110 4.73 0.12 -1.17
CA ASP A 110 3.74 -0.85 -0.72
C ASP A 110 4.03 -1.31 0.71
N ILE A 111 3.10 -1.02 1.61
CA ILE A 111 3.20 -1.34 3.04
C ILE A 111 2.45 -2.61 3.43
N GLY A 112 1.97 -3.41 2.47
CA GLY A 112 1.29 -4.67 2.74
C GLY A 112 -0.18 -4.52 3.12
N PRO A 113 -0.79 -5.54 3.76
CA PRO A 113 -0.17 -6.76 4.28
C PRO A 113 0.30 -7.74 3.19
N GLY A 114 1.30 -8.57 3.51
CA GLY A 114 1.87 -9.58 2.60
C GLY A 114 3.16 -10.20 3.15
N GLY A 115 4.10 -10.56 2.27
CA GLY A 115 5.37 -11.19 2.67
C GLY A 115 6.17 -10.37 3.70
N LEU A 116 6.04 -10.74 4.99
CA LEU A 116 6.52 -9.96 6.15
C LEU A 116 7.95 -9.43 6.01
N GLY A 117 8.89 -10.28 5.56
CA GLY A 117 10.28 -9.88 5.36
C GLY A 117 10.43 -8.87 4.22
N ALA A 118 9.84 -9.16 3.05
CA ALA A 118 9.95 -8.34 1.86
C ALA A 118 9.34 -6.94 2.07
N THR A 119 8.13 -6.87 2.65
CA THR A 119 7.45 -5.60 2.93
C THR A 119 8.25 -4.73 3.90
N ARG A 120 8.82 -5.32 4.96
CA ARG A 120 9.67 -4.59 5.91
C ARG A 120 10.97 -4.10 5.27
N THR A 121 11.62 -4.93 4.46
CA THR A 121 12.83 -4.55 3.73
C THR A 121 12.56 -3.39 2.77
N ALA A 122 11.46 -3.43 2.01
CA ALA A 122 11.09 -2.36 1.09
C ALA A 122 10.76 -1.05 1.83
N ALA A 123 9.97 -1.11 2.91
CA ALA A 123 9.64 0.07 3.71
C ALA A 123 10.89 0.67 4.38
N ALA A 124 11.78 -0.16 4.93
CA ALA A 124 13.03 0.31 5.53
C ALA A 124 13.95 0.98 4.50
N PHE A 125 14.09 0.38 3.32
CA PHE A 125 14.86 0.96 2.21
C PHE A 125 14.28 2.30 1.77
N ALA A 126 12.96 2.36 1.55
CA ALA A 126 12.25 3.58 1.15
C ALA A 126 12.46 4.71 2.17
N ASN A 127 12.30 4.41 3.46
CA ASN A 127 12.48 5.38 4.54
C ASN A 127 13.93 5.87 4.64
N ALA A 128 14.91 4.96 4.56
CA ALA A 128 16.32 5.33 4.60
C ALA A 128 16.71 6.23 3.42
N LEU A 129 16.23 5.91 2.22
CA LEU A 129 16.48 6.71 1.03
C LEU A 129 15.75 8.07 1.09
N GLY A 130 14.49 8.09 1.49
CA GLY A 130 13.71 9.32 1.66
C GLY A 130 14.35 10.26 2.68
N PHE A 131 14.83 9.72 3.81
CA PHE A 131 15.60 10.46 4.80
C PHE A 131 16.90 11.04 4.22
N ALA A 132 17.66 10.24 3.47
CA ALA A 132 18.93 10.68 2.88
C ALA A 132 18.74 11.76 1.81
N LEU A 133 17.65 11.73 1.05
CA LEU A 133 17.34 12.69 -0.02
C LEU A 133 16.52 13.89 0.46
N GLY A 134 15.91 13.81 1.64
CA GLY A 134 14.99 14.84 2.14
C GLY A 134 13.65 14.88 1.40
N VAL A 135 13.18 13.73 0.91
CA VAL A 135 11.94 13.61 0.11
C VAL A 135 10.87 12.76 0.80
N PRO A 136 9.58 13.02 0.56
CA PRO A 136 8.49 12.26 1.18
C PRO A 136 8.50 10.78 0.80
N VAL A 137 8.06 9.95 1.76
CA VAL A 137 7.87 8.51 1.58
C VAL A 137 6.43 8.14 1.87
N ILE A 138 5.72 7.69 0.84
CA ILE A 138 4.28 7.47 0.87
C ILE A 138 4.00 5.97 0.99
N GLY A 139 3.41 5.59 2.12
CA GLY A 139 2.93 4.23 2.33
C GLY A 139 1.62 3.97 1.57
N LEU A 140 1.62 2.93 0.74
CA LEU A 140 0.46 2.50 -0.05
C LEU A 140 -0.02 1.14 0.45
N PRO A 141 -1.20 1.05 1.09
CA PRO A 141 -1.76 -0.23 1.48
C PRO A 141 -1.94 -1.14 0.26
N ALA A 142 -1.48 -2.38 0.34
CA ALA A 142 -1.61 -3.33 -0.76
C ALA A 142 -3.08 -3.55 -1.15
N PHE A 143 -4.01 -3.46 -0.19
CA PHE A 143 -5.44 -3.58 -0.45
C PHE A 143 -6.00 -2.36 -1.17
N ALA A 144 -5.43 -1.17 -0.97
CA ALA A 144 -5.76 -0.01 -1.79
C ALA A 144 -5.22 -0.18 -3.21
N LEU A 145 -3.99 -0.69 -3.38
CA LEU A 145 -3.38 -0.95 -4.68
C LEU A 145 -4.18 -2.00 -5.49
N LEU A 146 -4.46 -3.16 -4.89
CA LEU A 146 -5.22 -4.24 -5.52
C LEU A 146 -6.65 -3.83 -5.83
N GLY A 147 -7.30 -3.15 -4.88
CA GLY A 147 -8.66 -2.65 -5.04
C GLY A 147 -8.76 -1.62 -6.16
N PHE A 148 -7.85 -0.64 -6.19
CA PHE A 148 -7.79 0.37 -7.24
C PHE A 148 -7.56 -0.25 -8.62
N HIS A 149 -6.60 -1.18 -8.75
CA HIS A 149 -6.35 -1.90 -9.99
C HIS A 149 -7.58 -2.70 -10.45
N GLY A 150 -8.14 -3.54 -9.58
CA GLY A 150 -9.29 -4.38 -9.91
C GLY A 150 -10.52 -3.56 -10.30
N ALA A 151 -10.82 -2.49 -9.56
CA ALA A 151 -11.95 -1.62 -9.84
C ALA A 151 -11.80 -0.92 -11.20
N ARG A 152 -10.60 -0.45 -11.56
CA ARG A 152 -10.32 0.13 -12.87
C ARG A 152 -10.38 -0.89 -14.01
N ALA A 153 -9.88 -2.09 -13.78
CA ALA A 153 -9.83 -3.14 -14.79
C ALA A 153 -11.24 -3.68 -15.14
N THR A 154 -12.16 -3.73 -14.16
CA THR A 154 -13.45 -4.42 -14.36
C THR A 154 -14.69 -3.56 -14.13
N GLY A 155 -14.56 -2.36 -13.54
CA GLY A 155 -15.69 -1.51 -13.17
C GLY A 155 -16.59 -2.10 -12.08
N ARG A 156 -16.04 -2.92 -11.18
CA ARG A 156 -16.77 -3.69 -10.15
C ARG A 156 -16.15 -3.51 -8.78
N PRO A 157 -16.92 -3.74 -7.68
CA PRO A 157 -16.34 -3.93 -6.37
C PRO A 157 -15.28 -5.04 -6.39
N VAL A 158 -14.23 -4.86 -5.61
CA VAL A 158 -13.13 -5.82 -5.49
C VAL A 158 -13.13 -6.41 -4.10
N LEU A 159 -13.25 -7.73 -4.03
CA LEU A 159 -12.96 -8.49 -2.82
C LEU A 159 -11.49 -8.92 -2.88
N ILE A 160 -10.76 -8.62 -1.81
CA ILE A 160 -9.32 -8.79 -1.75
C ILE A 160 -9.05 -9.77 -0.62
N ALA A 161 -8.34 -10.85 -0.92
CA ALA A 161 -8.01 -11.87 0.05
C ALA A 161 -6.55 -12.28 -0.05
N ARG A 162 -5.81 -12.10 1.04
CA ARG A 162 -4.40 -12.49 1.14
C ARG A 162 -4.13 -13.34 2.35
N ARG A 163 -3.41 -14.45 2.13
CA ARG A 163 -3.01 -15.36 3.20
C ARG A 163 -2.23 -14.63 4.30
N ALA A 164 -2.53 -14.95 5.55
CA ALA A 164 -1.80 -14.51 6.72
C ALA A 164 -1.23 -15.72 7.49
N ALA A 165 -0.88 -15.54 8.77
CA ALA A 165 -0.48 -16.66 9.62
C ALA A 165 -1.65 -17.65 9.76
N ARG A 166 -1.43 -18.91 9.39
CA ARG A 166 -2.47 -19.95 9.44
C ARG A 166 -3.11 -20.00 10.84
N PRO A 167 -4.44 -20.14 10.95
CA PRO A 167 -5.41 -20.40 9.88
C PRO A 167 -6.03 -19.15 9.21
N HIS A 168 -5.43 -17.96 9.37
CA HIS A 168 -6.07 -16.71 9.02
C HIS A 168 -5.66 -16.16 7.64
N LEU A 169 -6.44 -15.20 7.18
CA LEU A 169 -6.19 -14.34 6.03
C LEU A 169 -6.67 -12.91 6.29
N PHE A 170 -6.09 -11.99 5.54
CA PHE A 170 -6.60 -10.63 5.40
C PHE A 170 -7.69 -10.62 4.34
N LEU A 171 -8.87 -10.14 4.70
CA LEU A 171 -10.00 -9.95 3.80
C LEU A 171 -10.32 -8.46 3.70
N GLY A 172 -10.69 -7.99 2.53
CA GLY A 172 -11.11 -6.60 2.36
C GLY A 172 -12.04 -6.41 1.20
N ARG A 173 -12.75 -5.29 1.24
CA ARG A 173 -13.69 -4.88 0.20
C ARG A 173 -13.32 -3.48 -0.26
N TYR A 174 -13.16 -3.33 -1.57
CA TYR A 174 -12.85 -2.07 -2.21
C TYR A 174 -13.92 -1.72 -3.25
N THR A 175 -14.35 -0.47 -3.27
CA THR A 175 -15.27 0.08 -4.28
C THR A 175 -14.61 1.28 -4.96
N ASP A 176 -14.72 2.46 -4.37
CA ASP A 176 -13.97 3.68 -4.68
C ASP A 176 -12.83 3.91 -3.66
N ARG A 177 -12.96 3.28 -2.48
CA ARG A 177 -11.99 3.24 -1.39
C ARG A 177 -12.04 1.87 -0.71
N LEU A 178 -11.09 1.62 0.19
CA LEU A 178 -11.14 0.44 1.06
C LEU A 178 -12.26 0.64 2.11
N GLU A 179 -13.35 -0.11 1.98
CA GLU A 179 -14.52 -0.03 2.87
C GLU A 179 -14.39 -0.96 4.07
N ARG A 180 -13.71 -2.09 3.87
CA ARG A 180 -13.53 -3.13 4.89
C ARG A 180 -12.13 -3.73 4.81
N PHE A 181 -11.57 -4.03 5.97
CA PHE A 181 -10.32 -4.75 6.14
C PHE A 181 -10.40 -5.55 7.43
N ASP A 182 -10.37 -6.87 7.33
CA ASP A 182 -10.56 -7.81 8.43
C ASP A 182 -9.43 -8.85 8.44
N TYR A 183 -9.09 -9.32 9.63
CA TYR A 183 -8.25 -10.50 9.85
C TYR A 183 -9.14 -11.65 10.31
N VAL A 184 -9.34 -12.63 9.44
CA VAL A 184 -10.41 -13.64 9.58
C VAL A 184 -9.90 -15.04 9.28
N THR A 185 -10.65 -16.06 9.69
CA THR A 185 -10.40 -17.44 9.28
C THR A 185 -10.76 -17.65 7.80
N GLU A 186 -10.28 -18.75 7.20
CA GLU A 186 -10.69 -19.13 5.83
C GLU A 186 -12.21 -19.36 5.73
N ASP A 187 -12.85 -19.92 6.76
CA ASP A 187 -14.31 -20.18 6.79
C ASP A 187 -15.11 -18.87 6.84
N ASP A 188 -14.73 -17.93 7.70
CA ASP A 188 -15.38 -16.62 7.80
C ASP A 188 -15.22 -15.82 6.50
N ALA A 189 -14.06 -15.94 5.85
CA ALA A 189 -13.84 -15.32 4.54
C ALA A 189 -14.73 -15.93 3.46
N GLN A 190 -14.87 -17.26 3.44
CA GLN A 190 -15.77 -17.95 2.51
C GLN A 190 -17.22 -17.51 2.74
N ALA A 191 -17.67 -17.41 3.99
CA ALA A 191 -19.01 -16.90 4.32
C ALA A 191 -19.22 -15.46 3.84
N ALA A 192 -18.21 -14.59 3.99
CA ALA A 192 -18.28 -13.21 3.51
C ALA A 192 -18.30 -13.12 1.98
N ILE A 193 -17.63 -14.03 1.26
CA ILE A 193 -17.65 -14.14 -0.20
C ILE A 193 -19.02 -14.64 -0.68
N ASP A 194 -19.62 -15.62 0.01
CA ASP A 194 -20.94 -16.14 -0.33
C ASP A 194 -22.07 -15.14 -0.08
N ALA A 195 -21.88 -14.26 0.91
CA ALA A 195 -22.80 -13.16 1.19
C ALA A 195 -22.72 -12.00 0.17
N GLU A 196 -21.74 -12.00 -0.73
CA GLU A 196 -21.60 -10.93 -1.72
C GLU A 196 -22.77 -10.93 -2.70
N SER A 197 -23.44 -9.78 -2.81
CA SER A 197 -24.53 -9.60 -3.75
C SER A 197 -24.02 -8.97 -5.05
N GLY A 198 -24.22 -9.67 -6.15
CA GLY A 198 -23.87 -9.17 -7.48
C GLY A 198 -22.43 -9.45 -7.90
N PRO A 199 -22.02 -8.92 -9.07
CA PRO A 199 -20.73 -9.24 -9.66
C PRO A 199 -19.60 -8.47 -8.96
N PHE A 200 -18.58 -9.21 -8.52
CA PHE A 200 -17.34 -8.66 -7.96
C PHE A 200 -16.11 -9.20 -8.71
N THR A 201 -14.97 -8.57 -8.44
CA THR A 201 -13.64 -9.04 -8.85
C THR A 201 -12.92 -9.56 -7.62
N LEU A 202 -12.31 -10.74 -7.70
CA LEU A 202 -11.43 -11.25 -6.64
C LEU A 202 -9.99 -10.79 -6.92
N ALA A 203 -9.24 -10.41 -5.89
CA ALA A 203 -7.82 -10.09 -5.97
C ALA A 203 -7.05 -10.63 -4.75
N GLY A 204 -5.73 -10.64 -4.83
CA GLY A 204 -4.83 -11.22 -3.84
C GLY A 204 -4.29 -12.58 -4.27
N ASN A 205 -4.11 -13.51 -3.32
CA ASN A 205 -3.52 -14.83 -3.57
C ASN A 205 -4.37 -15.99 -3.06
N MET A 206 -5.64 -15.73 -2.76
CA MET A 206 -6.60 -16.73 -2.32
C MET A 206 -7.66 -16.95 -3.40
N ARG A 207 -8.23 -18.16 -3.42
CA ARG A 207 -9.33 -18.57 -4.30
C ARG A 207 -10.50 -18.98 -3.43
N PHE A 208 -11.71 -18.71 -3.88
CA PHE A 208 -12.95 -19.04 -3.15
C PHE A 208 -13.99 -19.62 -4.09
N GLN A 209 -14.87 -20.47 -3.55
CA GLN A 209 -16.08 -20.86 -4.27
C GLN A 209 -17.09 -19.71 -4.19
N HIS A 210 -17.83 -19.46 -5.26
CA HIS A 210 -18.97 -18.54 -5.22
C HIS A 210 -19.96 -18.87 -6.34
N GLY A 211 -21.20 -19.20 -5.99
CA GLY A 211 -22.24 -19.61 -6.94
C GLY A 211 -21.88 -20.88 -7.71
N GLY A 212 -21.24 -21.85 -7.04
CA GLY A 212 -20.83 -23.13 -7.63
C GLY A 212 -19.63 -23.07 -8.58
N THR A 213 -18.93 -21.94 -8.66
CA THR A 213 -17.72 -21.75 -9.48
C THR A 213 -16.55 -21.30 -8.62
N LEU A 214 -15.36 -21.84 -8.88
CA LEU A 214 -14.12 -21.36 -8.28
C LEU A 214 -13.75 -19.99 -8.88
N ARG A 215 -13.64 -18.97 -8.03
CA ARG A 215 -13.20 -17.63 -8.41
C ARG A 215 -11.69 -17.53 -8.28
N GLU A 216 -11.04 -17.19 -9.39
CA GLU A 216 -9.61 -16.91 -9.45
C GLU A 216 -9.34 -15.43 -9.16
N PRO A 217 -8.31 -15.09 -8.37
CA PRO A 217 -7.91 -13.71 -8.19
C PRO A 217 -7.34 -13.14 -9.50
N LEU A 218 -7.76 -11.92 -9.85
CA LEU A 218 -7.26 -11.17 -11.00
C LEU A 218 -5.74 -10.98 -10.95
N THR A 219 -5.23 -10.60 -9.77
CA THR A 219 -3.80 -10.39 -9.54
C THR A 219 -3.48 -10.44 -8.04
N ASN A 220 -2.22 -10.72 -7.72
CA ASN A 220 -1.64 -10.53 -6.38
C ASN A 220 -0.74 -9.29 -6.27
N ALA A 221 -0.59 -8.49 -7.32
CA ALA A 221 0.18 -7.24 -7.32
C ALA A 221 -0.40 -6.26 -8.34
N ALA A 222 -0.46 -4.96 -8.01
CA ALA A 222 -0.93 -3.97 -8.98
C ALA A 222 0.19 -3.64 -9.99
N PRO A 223 -0.12 -3.37 -11.26
CA PRO A 223 0.85 -2.79 -12.18
C PRO A 223 1.43 -1.47 -11.64
N LEU A 224 2.70 -1.17 -11.91
CA LEU A 224 3.33 0.08 -11.45
C LEU A 224 2.66 1.32 -12.03
N THR A 225 2.00 1.20 -13.18
CA THR A 225 1.15 2.25 -13.77
C THR A 225 -0.04 2.60 -12.88
N ASP A 226 -0.66 1.60 -12.23
CA ASP A 226 -1.76 1.82 -11.29
C ASP A 226 -1.28 2.29 -9.92
N MET A 227 -0.09 1.84 -9.49
CA MET A 227 0.56 2.42 -8.30
C MET A 227 0.82 3.91 -8.49
N LEU A 228 1.39 4.31 -9.64
CA LEU A 228 1.62 5.72 -9.99
C LEU A 228 0.31 6.52 -10.02
N ALA A 229 -0.72 5.97 -10.66
CA ALA A 229 -2.03 6.63 -10.74
C ALA A 229 -2.68 6.79 -9.36
N LEU A 230 -2.58 5.79 -8.48
CA LEU A 230 -3.08 5.88 -7.11
C LEU A 230 -2.33 6.94 -6.31
N MET A 231 -1.00 7.01 -6.42
CA MET A 231 -0.17 8.03 -5.77
C MET A 231 -0.51 9.46 -6.20
N ARG A 232 -1.03 9.61 -7.42
CA ARG A 232 -1.47 10.90 -7.98
C ARG A 232 -2.94 11.21 -7.73
N SER A 233 -3.70 10.27 -7.15
CA SER A 233 -5.08 10.54 -6.75
C SER A 233 -5.14 11.56 -5.61
N PRO A 234 -6.23 12.33 -5.46
CA PRO A 234 -6.37 13.32 -4.39
C PRO A 234 -6.07 12.77 -2.98
N ALA A 235 -6.38 11.50 -2.72
CA ALA A 235 -6.15 10.85 -1.43
C ALA A 235 -4.66 10.66 -1.06
N TYR A 236 -3.76 10.67 -2.05
CA TYR A 236 -2.32 10.43 -1.86
C TYR A 236 -1.43 11.56 -2.40
N LEU A 237 -1.96 12.43 -3.27
CA LEU A 237 -1.19 13.49 -3.90
C LEU A 237 -0.65 14.49 -2.87
N GLU A 238 -1.48 14.86 -1.89
CA GLU A 238 -1.15 15.84 -0.85
C GLU A 238 -0.44 15.20 0.36
N ARG A 239 -0.29 13.87 0.40
CA ARG A 239 0.42 13.21 1.50
C ARG A 239 1.89 13.56 1.45
N ASN A 240 2.40 14.00 2.59
CA ASN A 240 3.80 14.31 2.84
C ASN A 240 4.29 13.52 4.05
N ASP A 241 4.04 12.20 4.02
CA ASP A 241 4.37 11.31 5.12
C ASP A 241 5.90 11.26 5.30
N ALA A 242 6.35 11.43 6.55
CA ALA A 242 7.77 11.40 6.89
C ALA A 242 8.36 9.98 6.85
N SER A 243 7.50 8.95 6.92
CA SER A 243 7.89 7.54 6.90
C SER A 243 6.71 6.65 6.56
N ALA A 244 6.97 5.55 5.85
CA ALA A 244 6.02 4.47 5.63
C ALA A 244 6.22 3.34 6.65
N VAL A 245 5.13 2.86 7.25
CA VAL A 245 5.13 1.76 8.23
C VAL A 245 4.34 0.59 7.66
N PRO A 246 4.90 -0.64 7.66
CA PRO A 246 4.18 -1.84 7.24
C PRO A 246 2.89 -2.04 8.03
N ILE A 247 1.81 -2.37 7.32
CA ILE A 247 0.52 -2.72 7.91
C ILE A 247 0.64 -4.06 8.63
N THR A 248 0.08 -4.11 9.85
CA THR A 248 -0.02 -5.31 10.68
C THR A 248 -1.47 -5.80 10.77
N GLU A 249 -1.76 -6.70 11.70
CA GLU A 249 -3.09 -7.29 11.89
C GLU A 249 -4.18 -6.28 12.28
N ASP A 250 -3.77 -5.10 12.78
CA ASP A 250 -4.65 -4.00 13.16
C ASP A 250 -4.53 -2.82 12.16
N LEU A 251 -5.65 -2.36 11.60
CA LEU A 251 -5.81 -1.12 10.83
C LEU A 251 -6.84 -0.19 11.47
#